data_AF-A0A7S0NVH2-F1
#
_entry.id   AF-A0A7S0NVH2-F1
#
_cell.length_a   1.000
_cell.length_b   1.000
_cell.length_c   1.000
_cell.angle_alpha   90.00
_cell.angle_beta   90.00
_cell.angle_gamma   90.00
#
_symmetry.space_group_name_H-M   'P 1'
#
loop_
_entity.id
_entity.type
_entity.pdbx_description
1 polymer ?
#
loop_
_entity_poly.entity_id
_entity_poly.type
_entity_poly.pdbx_seq_one_letter_code
_entity_poly.pdbx_strand_id
1 'polypeptide(L)'
;IIQAFVFMAWLVGARVRAHGLTARPDLDGQEGLVVAFYEATSEARGRCAVEFSNAAHDRMLIKPTNLAPLVRAVHHEGTPARRVRTQLTDGSAIYYDGEAGAERVVRAVLGDGSVLHLDGQAGAEWRVREVRSDGTVVHYEGAPGAERMASVVFADGEEQHYEGEAGTERMVRWVLGNCVEILFEGEAGAERKVRQVFTNGDVKHFEGERGVERKVRAVYANGYEQHYEGEAGGERLVREVLPLAGAGQIGVEAKLEGARQAPGGRCVRCLPVAKCCI
;
A
#
# COMPACT_ATOMS: atom_id res chain seq x y z
N ILE A 1 3.24 -23.88 -12.14
CA ILE A 1 2.59 -22.72 -12.80
C ILE A 1 2.75 -21.42 -11.98
N ILE A 2 2.85 -21.50 -10.64
CA ILE A 2 3.03 -20.34 -9.74
C ILE A 2 4.47 -19.77 -9.74
N GLN A 3 5.48 -20.57 -10.09
CA GLN A 3 6.91 -20.19 -10.10
C GLN A 3 7.32 -19.08 -11.09
N ALA A 4 6.48 -18.72 -12.06
CA ALA A 4 6.85 -17.80 -13.13
C ALA A 4 6.41 -16.34 -12.90
N PHE A 5 5.55 -16.04 -11.92
CA PHE A 5 5.01 -14.69 -11.76
C PHE A 5 5.97 -13.74 -11.05
N VAL A 6 6.65 -14.21 -10.00
CA VAL A 6 7.65 -13.43 -9.26
C VAL A 6 9.00 -13.41 -9.98
N PHE A 7 9.21 -14.09 -11.10
CA PHE A 7 10.45 -13.93 -11.89
C PHE A 7 10.33 -12.83 -12.96
N MET A 8 9.11 -12.36 -13.28
CA MET A 8 8.85 -11.75 -14.59
C MET A 8 8.44 -10.27 -14.58
N ALA A 9 8.03 -9.71 -13.43
CA ALA A 9 7.96 -8.25 -13.24
C ALA A 9 9.36 -7.59 -13.26
N TRP A 10 10.40 -8.37 -12.94
CA TRP A 10 11.81 -7.96 -12.82
C TRP A 10 12.55 -7.85 -14.14
N LEU A 11 11.92 -8.29 -15.23
CA LEU A 11 12.52 -8.12 -16.53
C LEU A 11 12.43 -6.68 -17.00
N VAL A 12 11.51 -5.85 -16.50
CA VAL A 12 11.42 -4.43 -16.90
C VAL A 12 12.74 -3.72 -16.59
N GLY A 13 13.41 -3.20 -17.62
CA GLY A 13 14.75 -2.64 -17.60
C GLY A 13 15.87 -3.62 -18.01
N ALA A 14 15.63 -4.93 -17.99
CA ALA A 14 16.62 -5.93 -18.33
C ALA A 14 16.82 -6.08 -19.85
N ARG A 15 18.09 -6.24 -20.27
CA ARG A 15 18.40 -6.81 -21.59
C ARG A 15 18.05 -8.28 -21.57
N VAL A 16 17.32 -8.73 -22.58
CA VAL A 16 16.84 -10.10 -22.74
C VAL A 16 17.16 -10.60 -24.14
N ARG A 17 17.26 -11.91 -24.28
CA ARG A 17 17.31 -12.62 -25.55
C ARG A 17 16.01 -13.41 -25.74
N ALA A 18 15.35 -13.20 -26.87
CA ALA A 18 14.16 -13.97 -27.20
C ALA A 18 14.52 -15.41 -27.63
N HIS A 19 13.68 -16.38 -27.28
CA HIS A 19 13.84 -17.78 -27.67
C HIS A 19 12.51 -18.52 -27.70
N GLY A 20 12.39 -19.52 -28.58
CA GLY A 20 11.23 -20.40 -28.68
C GLY A 20 9.96 -19.71 -29.18
N LEU A 21 10.09 -18.62 -29.94
CA LEU A 21 8.96 -17.88 -30.51
C LEU A 21 8.42 -18.59 -31.75
N THR A 22 7.37 -19.40 -31.58
CA THR A 22 6.73 -20.12 -32.70
C THR A 22 6.10 -19.18 -33.74
N ALA A 23 5.52 -18.06 -33.30
CA ALA A 23 4.82 -17.12 -34.19
C ALA A 23 5.76 -16.13 -34.90
N ARG A 24 6.97 -15.94 -34.36
CA ARG A 24 7.98 -14.97 -34.85
C ARG A 24 9.39 -15.56 -34.68
N PRO A 25 9.72 -16.65 -35.41
CA PRO A 25 11.02 -17.29 -35.31
C PRO A 25 12.17 -16.39 -35.79
N ASP A 26 11.86 -15.33 -36.54
CA ASP A 26 12.80 -14.28 -36.93
C ASP A 26 13.36 -13.49 -35.73
N LEU A 27 12.62 -13.44 -34.63
CA LEU A 27 13.04 -12.78 -33.39
C LEU A 27 13.82 -13.71 -32.44
N ASP A 28 13.84 -15.02 -32.69
CA ASP A 28 14.59 -15.95 -31.85
C ASP A 28 16.10 -15.67 -31.93
N GLY A 29 16.74 -15.61 -30.76
CA GLY A 29 18.14 -15.22 -30.61
C GLY A 29 18.39 -13.71 -30.59
N GLN A 30 17.39 -12.88 -30.91
CA GLN A 30 17.57 -11.42 -30.89
C GLN A 30 17.56 -10.86 -29.47
N GLU A 31 18.35 -9.79 -29.29
CA GLU A 31 18.44 -9.07 -28.02
C GLU A 31 17.52 -7.86 -28.01
N GLY A 32 16.81 -7.68 -26.90
CA GLY A 32 15.93 -6.55 -26.67
C GLY A 32 15.97 -6.08 -25.23
N LEU A 33 15.34 -4.94 -24.97
CA LEU A 33 15.15 -4.35 -23.66
C LEU A 33 13.69 -4.52 -23.28
N VAL A 34 13.39 -5.10 -22.13
CA VAL A 34 12.01 -5.14 -21.65
C VAL A 34 11.66 -3.78 -21.06
N VAL A 35 10.58 -3.15 -21.54
CA VAL A 35 10.20 -1.79 -21.17
C VAL A 35 8.94 -1.73 -20.30
N ALA A 36 8.14 -2.81 -20.27
CA ALA A 36 6.98 -2.91 -19.39
C ALA A 36 6.56 -4.37 -19.18
N PHE A 37 5.88 -4.64 -18.07
CA PHE A 37 5.17 -5.89 -17.80
C PHE A 37 3.71 -5.57 -17.45
N TYR A 38 2.76 -6.26 -18.08
CA TYR A 38 1.34 -5.95 -17.92
C TYR A 38 0.68 -6.96 -16.96
N GLU A 39 0.46 -6.53 -15.71
CA GLU A 39 0.00 -7.40 -14.60
C GLU A 39 -1.53 -7.62 -14.56
N ALA A 40 -2.35 -6.65 -14.97
CA ALA A 40 -3.80 -6.78 -14.85
C ALA A 40 -4.56 -5.98 -15.94
N THR A 41 -5.67 -6.56 -16.41
CA THR A 41 -6.76 -5.95 -17.21
C THR A 41 -6.60 -5.65 -18.71
N SER A 42 -5.59 -6.15 -19.43
CA SER A 42 -5.54 -6.08 -20.91
C SER A 42 -5.27 -7.43 -21.58
N GLU A 43 -5.51 -7.56 -22.88
CA GLU A 43 -5.16 -8.76 -23.68
C GLU A 43 -3.65 -9.10 -23.63
N ALA A 44 -2.82 -8.16 -23.15
CA ALA A 44 -1.40 -8.29 -22.92
C ALA A 44 -1.03 -8.90 -21.55
N ARG A 45 -2.01 -9.34 -20.74
CA ARG A 45 -1.79 -9.89 -19.40
C ARG A 45 -0.69 -10.95 -19.37
N GLY A 46 0.27 -10.76 -18.47
CA GLY A 46 1.40 -11.68 -18.28
C GLY A 46 2.39 -11.68 -19.43
N ARG A 47 2.46 -10.62 -20.24
CA ARG A 47 3.46 -10.41 -21.30
C ARG A 47 4.38 -9.24 -20.99
N CYS A 48 5.61 -9.35 -21.45
CA CYS A 48 6.62 -8.31 -21.44
C CYS A 48 6.54 -7.52 -22.75
N ALA A 49 6.50 -6.19 -22.68
CA ALA A 49 6.82 -5.36 -23.84
C ALA A 49 8.33 -5.32 -24.01
N VAL A 50 8.83 -5.73 -25.17
CA VAL A 50 10.26 -5.80 -25.50
C VAL A 50 10.53 -4.91 -26.71
N GLU A 51 11.48 -4.00 -26.56
CA GLU A 51 12.07 -3.24 -27.66
C GLU A 51 13.32 -3.97 -28.14
N PHE A 52 13.26 -4.52 -29.35
CA PHE A 52 14.43 -5.17 -29.94
C PHE A 52 15.41 -4.15 -30.49
N SER A 53 16.70 -4.49 -30.44
CA SER A 53 17.79 -3.64 -30.91
C SER A 53 17.79 -3.39 -32.43
N ASN A 54 16.99 -4.14 -33.21
CA ASN A 54 16.75 -3.85 -34.61
C ASN A 54 15.57 -2.87 -34.76
N ALA A 55 15.82 -1.73 -35.40
CA ALA A 55 14.85 -0.64 -35.58
C ALA A 55 13.60 -0.98 -36.42
N ALA A 56 13.39 -2.26 -36.79
CA ALA A 56 12.31 -2.72 -37.64
C ALA A 56 11.03 -3.12 -36.88
N HIS A 57 11.10 -3.24 -35.54
CA HIS A 57 9.98 -3.73 -34.75
C HIS A 57 9.62 -2.77 -33.63
N ASP A 58 8.47 -2.12 -33.80
CA ASP A 58 7.80 -1.40 -32.74
C ASP A 58 7.40 -2.40 -31.64
N ARG A 59 7.55 -2.00 -30.38
CA ARG A 59 7.40 -2.79 -29.14
C ARG A 59 6.62 -4.11 -29.27
N MET A 60 7.28 -5.24 -28.99
CA MET A 60 6.69 -6.57 -29.08
C MET A 60 6.20 -7.09 -27.73
N LEU A 61 4.98 -7.62 -27.68
CA LEU A 61 4.43 -8.29 -26.50
C LEU A 61 4.80 -9.77 -26.48
N ILE A 62 5.81 -10.13 -25.71
CA ILE A 62 6.38 -11.47 -25.64
C ILE A 62 6.04 -12.13 -24.31
N LYS A 63 5.74 -13.43 -24.36
CA LYS A 63 5.57 -14.23 -23.15
C LYS A 63 6.91 -14.31 -22.41
N PRO A 64 6.95 -14.11 -21.09
CA PRO A 64 8.20 -14.11 -20.35
C PRO A 64 8.97 -15.44 -20.43
N THR A 65 8.26 -16.56 -20.63
CA THR A 65 8.86 -17.88 -20.89
C THR A 65 9.70 -17.94 -22.17
N ASN A 66 9.55 -16.97 -23.06
CA ASN A 66 10.31 -16.84 -24.30
C ASN A 66 11.43 -15.80 -24.18
N LEU A 67 11.76 -15.32 -22.97
CA LEU A 67 12.81 -14.34 -22.71
C LEU A 67 13.86 -14.91 -21.76
N ALA A 68 15.13 -14.80 -22.15
CA ALA A 68 16.27 -15.16 -21.31
C ALA A 68 17.04 -13.88 -20.95
N PRO A 69 17.18 -13.50 -19.67
CA PRO A 69 17.94 -12.31 -19.29
C PRO A 69 19.41 -12.43 -19.70
N LEU A 70 19.92 -11.39 -20.36
CA LEU A 70 21.32 -11.24 -20.71
C LEU A 70 22.06 -10.67 -19.51
N VAL A 71 22.27 -11.54 -18.54
CA VAL A 71 23.06 -11.21 -17.35
C VAL A 71 24.53 -11.10 -17.78
N ARG A 72 25.14 -9.91 -17.66
CA ARG A 72 26.60 -9.83 -17.64
C ARG A 72 27.06 -10.25 -16.26
N ALA A 73 27.08 -11.56 -16.02
CA ALA A 73 27.55 -12.13 -14.77
C ALA A 73 29.03 -11.76 -14.61
N VAL A 74 29.34 -10.96 -13.59
CA VAL A 74 30.71 -10.89 -13.08
C VAL A 74 30.95 -12.23 -12.39
N HIS A 75 31.47 -13.19 -13.13
CA HIS A 75 31.92 -14.47 -12.61
C HIS A 75 33.13 -14.24 -11.71
N HIS A 76 33.05 -14.67 -10.45
CA HIS A 76 34.26 -15.04 -9.71
C HIS A 76 34.67 -16.44 -10.18
N GLU A 77 35.84 -16.55 -10.80
CA GLU A 77 36.45 -17.84 -11.15
C GLU A 77 36.83 -18.60 -9.87
N GLY A 78 36.32 -19.83 -9.70
CA GLY A 78 36.80 -20.80 -8.70
C GLY A 78 35.70 -21.59 -7.97
N THR A 79 35.60 -22.91 -8.24
CA THR A 79 34.67 -23.89 -7.58
C THR A 79 33.17 -23.57 -7.80
N PRO A 80 32.17 -24.40 -7.44
CA PRO A 80 30.76 -23.99 -7.55
C PRO A 80 30.51 -22.97 -6.44
N ALA A 81 31.04 -21.76 -6.64
CA ALA A 81 30.96 -20.68 -5.70
C ALA A 81 29.49 -20.32 -5.57
N ARG A 82 28.96 -20.53 -4.36
CA ARG A 82 27.65 -20.05 -3.92
C ARG A 82 27.39 -18.67 -4.52
N ARG A 83 26.31 -18.53 -5.27
CA ARG A 83 25.92 -17.24 -5.84
C ARG A 83 25.44 -16.35 -4.70
N VAL A 84 26.07 -15.20 -4.52
CA VAL A 84 25.69 -14.22 -3.47
C VAL A 84 25.13 -12.94 -4.08
N ARG A 85 25.60 -12.56 -5.26
CA ARG A 85 25.16 -11.34 -5.94
C ARG A 85 25.23 -11.48 -7.46
N THR A 86 24.31 -10.83 -8.16
CA THR A 86 24.34 -10.65 -9.61
C THR A 86 24.09 -9.18 -9.92
N GLN A 87 24.94 -8.56 -10.74
CA GLN A 87 24.70 -7.22 -11.27
C GLN A 87 24.11 -7.33 -12.68
N LEU A 88 23.10 -6.52 -12.96
CA LEU A 88 22.45 -6.40 -14.26
C LEU A 88 22.94 -5.11 -14.94
N THR A 89 22.78 -5.07 -16.27
CA THR A 89 23.32 -3.97 -17.10
C THR A 89 22.59 -2.64 -16.93
N ASP A 90 21.38 -2.69 -16.37
CA ASP A 90 20.51 -1.55 -16.04
C ASP A 90 20.81 -0.93 -14.67
N GLY A 91 21.88 -1.40 -13.99
CA GLY A 91 22.23 -0.97 -12.64
C GLY A 91 21.53 -1.76 -11.53
N SER A 92 20.59 -2.64 -11.87
CA SER A 92 19.92 -3.53 -10.91
C SER A 92 20.92 -4.54 -10.31
N ALA A 93 20.65 -4.99 -9.09
CA ALA A 93 21.47 -6.01 -8.42
C ALA A 93 20.59 -7.00 -7.63
N ILE A 94 20.78 -8.29 -7.87
CA ILE A 94 20.09 -9.38 -7.18
C ILE A 94 21.03 -9.98 -6.14
N TYR A 95 20.50 -10.26 -4.95
CA TYR A 95 21.21 -10.84 -3.82
C TYR A 95 20.58 -12.18 -3.44
N TYR A 96 21.44 -13.13 -3.15
CA TYR A 96 21.08 -14.53 -2.97
C TYR A 96 21.59 -15.05 -1.63
N ASP A 97 20.83 -15.97 -1.03
CA ASP A 97 21.20 -16.69 0.19
C ASP A 97 20.93 -18.18 0.06
N GLY A 98 21.64 -19.02 0.82
CA GLY A 98 21.53 -20.47 0.75
C GLY A 98 22.81 -21.19 0.32
N GLU A 99 22.73 -22.50 0.20
CA GLU A 99 23.84 -23.37 -0.22
C GLU A 99 24.08 -23.31 -1.73
N ALA A 100 25.28 -23.70 -2.17
CA ALA A 100 25.63 -23.70 -3.59
C ALA A 100 24.66 -24.58 -4.41
N GLY A 101 23.99 -23.99 -5.40
CA GLY A 101 22.98 -24.66 -6.24
C GLY A 101 21.57 -24.69 -5.66
N ALA A 102 21.38 -24.21 -4.43
CA ALA A 102 20.09 -24.05 -3.77
C ALA A 102 19.87 -22.61 -3.29
N GLU A 103 20.53 -21.65 -3.92
CA GLU A 103 20.43 -20.25 -3.51
C GLU A 103 19.07 -19.66 -3.90
N ARG A 104 18.41 -19.04 -2.93
CA ARG A 104 17.17 -18.29 -3.10
C ARG A 104 17.44 -16.80 -3.20
N VAL A 105 16.59 -16.08 -3.92
CA VAL A 105 16.65 -14.62 -3.97
C VAL A 105 16.07 -14.06 -2.67
N VAL A 106 16.84 -13.23 -1.96
CA VAL A 106 16.39 -12.61 -0.70
C VAL A 106 16.17 -11.11 -0.83
N ARG A 107 16.85 -10.50 -1.81
CA ARG A 107 16.78 -9.07 -2.03
C ARG A 107 17.15 -8.75 -3.47
N ALA A 108 16.49 -7.76 -4.04
CA ALA A 108 16.89 -7.19 -5.31
C ALA A 108 16.72 -5.67 -5.30
N VAL A 109 17.74 -5.00 -5.83
CA VAL A 109 17.79 -3.56 -6.05
C VAL A 109 17.50 -3.34 -7.53
N LEU A 110 16.48 -2.55 -7.83
CA LEU A 110 16.04 -2.23 -9.18
C LEU A 110 16.76 -0.98 -9.70
N GLY A 111 16.79 -0.81 -11.01
CA GLY A 111 17.46 0.31 -11.67
C GLY A 111 16.85 1.68 -11.36
N ASP A 112 15.60 1.72 -10.90
CA ASP A 112 14.91 2.92 -10.42
C ASP A 112 15.25 3.28 -8.96
N GLY A 113 16.09 2.48 -8.29
CA GLY A 113 16.47 2.62 -6.89
C GLY A 113 15.57 1.89 -5.90
N SER A 114 14.46 1.29 -6.35
CA SER A 114 13.57 0.52 -5.50
C SER A 114 14.23 -0.78 -5.03
N VAL A 115 13.89 -1.24 -3.83
CA VAL A 115 14.46 -2.44 -3.20
C VAL A 115 13.35 -3.38 -2.80
N LEU A 116 13.36 -4.56 -3.40
CA LEU A 116 12.44 -5.65 -3.08
C LEU A 116 13.13 -6.65 -2.15
N HIS A 117 12.40 -7.10 -1.13
CA HIS A 117 12.77 -8.17 -0.22
C HIS A 117 11.83 -9.33 -0.49
N LEU A 118 12.43 -10.52 -0.61
CA LEU A 118 11.72 -11.74 -0.89
C LEU A 118 11.98 -12.76 0.20
N ASP A 119 10.99 -13.63 0.41
CA ASP A 119 11.10 -14.80 1.27
C ASP A 119 10.69 -16.05 0.49
N GLY A 120 10.97 -17.23 1.02
CA GLY A 120 10.59 -18.51 0.44
C GLY A 120 11.76 -19.44 0.17
N GLN A 121 11.49 -20.49 -0.62
CA GLN A 121 12.52 -21.45 -1.05
C GLN A 121 13.08 -21.07 -2.42
N ALA A 122 14.25 -21.62 -2.78
CA ALA A 122 14.87 -21.37 -4.07
C ALA A 122 13.91 -21.70 -5.23
N GLY A 123 13.64 -20.70 -6.07
CA GLY A 123 12.70 -20.82 -7.19
C GLY A 123 11.21 -20.81 -6.81
N ALA A 124 10.89 -20.48 -5.56
CA ALA A 124 9.54 -20.30 -5.06
C ALA A 124 9.48 -19.10 -4.09
N GLU A 125 10.22 -18.04 -4.41
CA GLU A 125 10.28 -16.83 -3.61
C GLU A 125 9.08 -15.92 -3.88
N TRP A 126 8.62 -15.21 -2.85
CA TRP A 126 7.52 -14.25 -2.90
C TRP A 126 7.89 -12.90 -2.30
N ARG A 127 7.21 -11.85 -2.74
CA ARG A 127 7.42 -10.49 -2.25
C ARG A 127 6.90 -10.41 -0.81
N VAL A 128 7.71 -9.89 0.10
CA VAL A 128 7.29 -9.60 1.48
C VAL A 128 7.38 -8.12 1.80
N ARG A 129 8.29 -7.40 1.13
CA ARG A 129 8.49 -5.97 1.35
C ARG A 129 9.12 -5.29 0.15
N GLU A 130 8.62 -4.11 -0.19
CA GLU A 130 9.17 -3.22 -1.21
C GLU A 130 9.51 -1.88 -0.56
N VAL A 131 10.68 -1.34 -0.86
CA VAL A 131 11.07 0.03 -0.52
C VAL A 131 11.23 0.78 -1.83
N ARG A 132 10.34 1.71 -2.11
CA ARG A 132 10.36 2.53 -3.32
C ARG A 132 11.38 3.65 -3.19
N SER A 133 11.80 4.19 -4.33
CA SER A 133 12.78 5.28 -4.39
C SER A 133 12.29 6.59 -3.75
N ASP A 134 10.98 6.77 -3.62
CA ASP A 134 10.35 7.90 -2.91
C ASP A 134 10.32 7.73 -1.38
N GLY A 135 10.81 6.60 -0.86
CA GLY A 135 10.80 6.27 0.56
C GLY A 135 9.56 5.51 1.03
N THR A 136 8.58 5.28 0.16
CA THR A 136 7.39 4.48 0.47
C THR A 136 7.77 3.02 0.67
N VAL A 137 7.27 2.41 1.75
CA VAL A 137 7.48 1.00 2.07
C VAL A 137 6.16 0.25 1.96
N VAL A 138 6.10 -0.75 1.09
CA VAL A 138 4.92 -1.62 0.93
C VAL A 138 5.23 -2.98 1.57
N HIS A 139 4.32 -3.47 2.41
CA HIS A 139 4.38 -4.81 2.98
C HIS A 139 3.36 -5.70 2.30
N TYR A 140 3.78 -6.93 2.04
CA TYR A 140 2.99 -7.94 1.36
C TYR A 140 2.83 -9.17 2.25
N GLU A 141 1.66 -9.79 2.16
CA GLU A 141 1.36 -11.04 2.87
C GLU A 141 0.65 -12.02 1.93
N GLY A 142 0.66 -13.30 2.26
CA GLY A 142 -0.08 -14.32 1.52
C GLY A 142 0.82 -15.47 1.07
N ALA A 143 0.20 -16.43 0.39
CA ALA A 143 0.93 -17.55 -0.20
C ALA A 143 1.69 -17.08 -1.45
N PRO A 144 2.79 -17.77 -1.83
CA PRO A 144 3.49 -17.47 -3.08
C PRO A 144 2.56 -17.44 -4.29
N GLY A 145 2.65 -16.35 -5.06
CA GLY A 145 1.80 -16.04 -6.23
C GLY A 145 0.38 -15.57 -5.90
N ALA A 146 0.02 -15.44 -4.63
CA ALA A 146 -1.21 -14.84 -4.14
C ALA A 146 -0.89 -13.78 -3.06
N GLU A 147 0.26 -13.12 -3.21
CA GLU A 147 0.68 -12.03 -2.35
C GLU A 147 -0.29 -10.86 -2.51
N ARG A 148 -0.72 -10.29 -1.39
CA ARG A 148 -1.61 -9.14 -1.32
C ARG A 148 -0.93 -8.01 -0.58
N MET A 149 -1.28 -6.78 -0.91
CA MET A 149 -0.81 -5.62 -0.17
C MET A 149 -1.45 -5.62 1.22
N ALA A 150 -0.63 -5.65 2.27
CA ALA A 150 -1.11 -5.66 3.66
C ALA A 150 -1.00 -4.28 4.31
N SER A 151 0.10 -3.56 4.04
CA SER A 151 0.24 -2.17 4.47
C SER A 151 1.17 -1.36 3.57
N VAL A 152 1.01 -0.04 3.63
CA VAL A 152 1.87 0.95 2.97
C VAL A 152 2.26 1.99 3.99
N VAL A 153 3.56 2.21 4.18
CA VAL A 153 4.11 3.29 4.99
C VAL A 153 4.71 4.33 4.04
N PHE A 154 4.17 5.54 4.07
CA PHE A 154 4.63 6.65 3.24
C PHE A 154 5.85 7.34 3.87
N ALA A 155 6.59 8.08 3.06
CA ALA A 155 7.80 8.78 3.50
C ALA A 155 7.53 9.87 4.57
N ASP A 156 6.30 10.38 4.65
CA ASP A 156 5.85 11.33 5.67
C ASP A 156 5.41 10.66 6.98
N GLY A 157 5.49 9.33 7.06
CA GLY A 157 5.11 8.54 8.22
C GLY A 157 3.62 8.18 8.28
N GLU A 158 2.83 8.53 7.27
CA GLU A 158 1.47 7.99 7.16
C GLU A 158 1.51 6.48 6.88
N GLU A 159 0.54 5.74 7.42
CA GLU A 159 0.43 4.30 7.22
C GLU A 159 -0.99 3.90 6.84
N GLN A 160 -1.12 3.08 5.81
CA GLN A 160 -2.39 2.51 5.36
C GLN A 160 -2.35 0.99 5.50
N HIS A 161 -3.47 0.39 5.94
CA HIS A 161 -3.63 -1.05 6.06
C HIS A 161 -4.78 -1.55 5.21
N TYR A 162 -4.59 -2.75 4.70
CA TYR A 162 -5.42 -3.37 3.71
C TYR A 162 -5.75 -4.81 4.09
N GLU A 163 -6.97 -5.24 3.77
CA GLU A 163 -7.44 -6.62 3.96
C GLU A 163 -8.17 -7.09 2.70
N GLY A 164 -8.28 -8.41 2.49
CA GLY A 164 -9.00 -8.97 1.34
C GLY A 164 -8.18 -10.01 0.59
N GLU A 165 -8.65 -10.42 -0.58
CA GLU A 165 -7.89 -11.30 -1.49
C GLU A 165 -6.96 -10.47 -2.37
N ALA A 166 -5.89 -11.10 -2.87
CA ALA A 166 -4.92 -10.44 -3.75
C ALA A 166 -5.58 -9.78 -4.97
N GLY A 167 -5.34 -8.48 -5.16
CA GLY A 167 -5.93 -7.66 -6.22
C GLY A 167 -7.35 -7.14 -5.93
N THR A 168 -7.93 -7.46 -4.77
CA THR A 168 -9.23 -6.96 -4.30
C THR A 168 -9.14 -6.43 -2.88
N GLU A 169 -7.95 -5.97 -2.49
CA GLU A 169 -7.71 -5.49 -1.14
C GLU A 169 -8.48 -4.19 -0.89
N ARG A 170 -9.10 -4.11 0.29
CA ARG A 170 -9.83 -2.95 0.77
C ARG A 170 -9.06 -2.26 1.88
N MET A 171 -9.09 -0.94 1.91
CA MET A 171 -8.48 -0.18 3.00
C MET A 171 -9.33 -0.32 4.27
N VAL A 172 -8.70 -0.71 5.38
CA VAL A 172 -9.39 -0.88 6.67
C VAL A 172 -8.93 0.11 7.73
N ARG A 173 -7.71 0.64 7.58
CA ARG A 173 -7.12 1.60 8.52
C ARG A 173 -6.18 2.57 7.81
N TRP A 174 -6.19 3.82 8.24
CA TRP A 174 -5.21 4.83 7.86
C TRP A 174 -4.75 5.59 9.11
N VAL A 175 -3.47 5.51 9.40
CA VAL A 175 -2.78 6.27 10.44
C VAL A 175 -2.13 7.48 9.77
N LEU A 176 -2.60 8.67 10.10
CA LEU A 176 -2.04 9.93 9.61
C LEU A 176 -0.78 10.30 10.43
N GLY A 177 0.13 11.11 9.87
CA GLY A 177 1.39 11.48 10.53
C GLY A 177 1.21 12.25 11.86
N ASN A 178 0.02 12.78 12.12
CA ASN A 178 -0.37 13.35 13.42
C ASN A 178 -0.96 12.31 14.40
N CYS A 179 -0.74 11.01 14.14
CA CYS A 179 -1.24 9.87 14.91
C CYS A 179 -2.77 9.84 15.05
N VAL A 180 -3.50 10.43 14.09
CA VAL A 180 -4.94 10.24 13.94
C VAL A 180 -5.18 8.96 13.17
N GLU A 181 -5.96 8.05 13.74
CA GLU A 181 -6.34 6.78 13.12
C GLU A 181 -7.74 6.90 12.52
N ILE A 182 -7.91 6.52 11.26
CA ILE A 182 -9.20 6.43 10.58
C ILE A 182 -9.44 4.96 10.25
N LEU A 183 -10.61 4.46 10.63
CA LEU A 183 -11.07 3.11 10.31
C LEU A 183 -12.14 3.16 9.24
N PHE A 184 -12.09 2.16 8.37
CA PHE A 184 -12.96 2.04 7.20
C PHE A 184 -13.64 0.67 7.18
N GLU A 185 -14.84 0.63 6.61
CA GLU A 185 -15.60 -0.60 6.35
C GLU A 185 -16.19 -0.54 4.94
N GLY A 186 -16.50 -1.69 4.35
CA GLY A 186 -17.13 -1.77 3.03
C GLY A 186 -16.49 -2.83 2.15
N GLU A 187 -17.02 -2.99 0.93
CA GLU A 187 -16.38 -3.79 -0.11
C GLU A 187 -15.20 -3.05 -0.74
N ALA A 188 -14.33 -3.78 -1.44
CA ALA A 188 -13.18 -3.20 -2.13
C ALA A 188 -13.61 -2.10 -3.12
N GLY A 189 -13.02 -0.91 -2.98
CA GLY A 189 -13.38 0.28 -3.75
C GLY A 189 -14.62 1.03 -3.26
N ALA A 190 -15.41 0.45 -2.34
CA ALA A 190 -16.59 1.06 -1.73
C ALA A 190 -16.39 1.32 -0.22
N GLU A 191 -15.14 1.38 0.24
CA GLU A 191 -14.83 1.59 1.65
C GLU A 191 -15.28 2.97 2.10
N ARG A 192 -15.97 3.01 3.22
CA ARG A 192 -16.52 4.20 3.87
C ARG A 192 -15.87 4.41 5.23
N LYS A 193 -15.71 5.67 5.61
CA LYS A 193 -15.19 6.03 6.95
C LYS A 193 -16.22 5.69 8.01
N VAL A 194 -15.84 4.92 9.03
CA VAL A 194 -16.73 4.56 10.15
C VAL A 194 -16.28 5.11 11.48
N ARG A 195 -14.97 5.31 11.67
CA ARG A 195 -14.42 5.78 12.93
C ARG A 195 -13.15 6.59 12.72
N GLN A 196 -12.96 7.60 13.55
CA GLN A 196 -11.75 8.41 13.62
C GLN A 196 -11.34 8.58 15.08
N VAL A 197 -10.12 8.17 15.41
CA VAL A 197 -9.52 8.27 16.74
C VAL A 197 -8.44 9.33 16.70
N PHE A 198 -8.54 10.29 17.60
CA PHE A 198 -7.58 11.38 17.75
C PHE A 198 -6.58 11.06 18.87
N THR A 199 -5.38 11.63 18.79
CA THR A 199 -4.32 11.46 19.79
C THR A 199 -4.67 11.91 21.19
N ASN A 200 -5.61 12.85 21.31
CA ASN A 200 -6.12 13.30 22.60
C ASN A 200 -7.10 12.31 23.24
N GLY A 201 -7.46 11.21 22.56
CA GLY A 201 -8.43 10.22 23.01
C GLY A 201 -9.86 10.44 22.49
N ASP A 202 -10.12 11.54 21.78
CA ASP A 202 -11.43 11.76 21.18
C ASP A 202 -11.70 10.75 20.05
N VAL A 203 -12.95 10.34 19.92
CA VAL A 203 -13.41 9.38 18.90
C VAL A 203 -14.65 9.92 18.22
N LYS A 204 -14.61 10.01 16.88
CA LYS A 204 -15.80 10.32 16.06
C LYS A 204 -16.24 9.06 15.31
N HIS A 205 -17.54 8.83 15.28
CA HIS A 205 -18.19 7.75 14.55
C HIS A 205 -19.01 8.32 13.40
N PHE A 206 -19.01 7.59 12.29
CA PHE A 206 -19.58 8.01 11.02
C PHE A 206 -20.47 6.91 10.44
N GLU A 207 -21.50 7.31 9.70
CA GLU A 207 -22.40 6.43 8.95
C GLU A 207 -22.65 7.02 7.56
N GLY A 208 -23.13 6.22 6.62
CA GLY A 208 -23.40 6.65 5.24
C GLY A 208 -22.68 5.78 4.23
N GLU A 209 -22.83 6.11 2.95
CA GLU A 209 -22.08 5.50 1.85
C GLU A 209 -20.72 6.18 1.69
N ARG A 210 -19.81 5.54 0.93
CA ARG A 210 -18.48 6.07 0.65
C ARG A 210 -18.56 7.50 0.10
N GLY A 211 -17.83 8.41 0.73
CA GLY A 211 -17.71 9.81 0.31
C GLY A 211 -18.88 10.71 0.71
N VAL A 212 -19.94 10.15 1.31
CA VAL A 212 -21.09 10.88 1.86
C VAL A 212 -21.34 10.48 3.31
N GLU A 213 -20.27 10.20 4.05
CA GLU A 213 -20.36 9.81 5.46
C GLU A 213 -20.70 11.02 6.34
N ARG A 214 -21.71 10.83 7.20
CA ARG A 214 -22.16 11.79 8.20
C ARG A 214 -21.66 11.43 9.58
N LYS A 215 -21.34 12.43 10.40
CA LYS A 215 -20.96 12.21 11.82
C LYS A 215 -22.22 11.87 12.63
N VAL A 216 -22.22 10.76 13.36
CA VAL A 216 -23.37 10.33 14.18
C VAL A 216 -23.11 10.34 15.67
N ARG A 217 -21.84 10.20 16.08
CA ARG A 217 -21.44 10.22 17.49
C ARG A 217 -20.03 10.76 17.66
N ALA A 218 -19.80 11.55 18.70
CA ALA A 218 -18.48 11.92 19.18
C ALA A 218 -18.36 11.57 20.65
N VAL A 219 -17.31 10.84 21.02
CA VAL A 219 -16.94 10.53 22.40
C VAL A 219 -15.65 11.26 22.68
N TYR A 220 -15.62 12.09 23.71
CA TYR A 220 -14.46 12.88 24.07
C TYR A 220 -13.67 12.17 25.17
N ALA A 221 -12.37 12.46 25.25
CA ALA A 221 -11.48 11.82 26.22
C ALA A 221 -11.90 11.98 27.69
N ASN A 222 -12.68 13.03 27.99
CA ASN A 222 -13.26 13.28 29.31
C ASN A 222 -14.54 12.46 29.60
N GLY A 223 -14.95 11.56 28.70
CA GLY A 223 -16.16 10.75 28.82
C GLY A 223 -17.46 11.46 28.43
N TYR A 224 -17.39 12.71 27.97
CA TYR A 224 -18.53 13.41 27.39
C TYR A 224 -18.87 12.81 26.02
N GLU A 225 -20.16 12.68 25.70
CA GLU A 225 -20.61 12.19 24.41
C GLU A 225 -21.64 13.11 23.76
N GLN A 226 -21.60 13.16 22.43
CA GLN A 226 -22.55 13.90 21.60
C GLN A 226 -23.06 13.01 20.48
N HIS A 227 -24.37 13.06 20.22
CA HIS A 227 -25.04 12.36 19.12
C HIS A 227 -25.61 13.35 18.12
N TYR A 228 -25.54 13.00 16.85
CA TYR A 228 -25.83 13.87 15.72
C TYR A 228 -26.80 13.21 14.75
N GLU A 229 -27.65 14.03 14.12
CA GLU A 229 -28.56 13.62 13.04
C GLU A 229 -28.55 14.64 11.91
N GLY A 230 -28.90 14.20 10.70
CA GLY A 230 -28.90 15.02 9.50
C GLY A 230 -28.21 14.31 8.35
N GLU A 231 -28.14 14.98 7.21
CA GLU A 231 -27.37 14.57 6.05
C GLU A 231 -25.88 14.90 6.24
N ALA A 232 -25.02 14.30 5.41
CA ALA A 232 -23.58 14.52 5.46
C ALA A 232 -23.24 16.01 5.31
N GLY A 233 -22.47 16.54 6.26
CA GLY A 233 -22.10 17.96 6.32
C GLY A 233 -23.20 18.91 6.84
N GLY A 234 -24.41 18.40 7.09
CA GLY A 234 -25.55 19.14 7.64
C GLY A 234 -25.99 18.63 9.02
N GLU A 235 -25.12 17.93 9.74
CA GLU A 235 -25.50 17.25 10.97
C GLU A 235 -25.72 18.24 12.13
N ARG A 236 -26.84 18.07 12.83
CA ARG A 236 -27.19 18.82 14.05
C ARG A 236 -27.04 17.92 15.27
N LEU A 237 -26.60 18.51 16.38
CA LEU A 237 -26.56 17.84 17.67
C LEU A 237 -27.99 17.58 18.17
N VAL A 238 -28.28 16.33 18.55
CA VAL A 238 -29.62 15.93 19.05
C VAL A 238 -29.60 15.39 20.47
N ARG A 239 -28.45 14.93 20.97
CA ARG A 239 -28.31 14.43 22.34
C ARG A 239 -26.90 14.61 22.84
N GLU A 240 -26.80 14.90 24.13
CA GLU A 240 -25.54 14.96 24.87
C GLU A 240 -25.60 13.98 26.05
N VAL A 241 -24.45 13.40 26.40
CA VAL A 241 -24.28 12.55 27.57
C VAL A 241 -23.09 13.09 28.35
N LEU A 242 -23.35 13.59 29.55
CA LEU A 242 -22.29 14.05 30.45
C LEU A 242 -21.55 12.85 31.04
N PRO A 243 -20.23 12.95 31.25
CA PRO A 243 -19.52 11.91 31.97
C PRO A 243 -20.15 11.80 33.36
N LEU A 244 -20.40 10.57 33.82
CA LEU A 244 -20.82 10.34 35.18
C LEU A 244 -19.65 10.74 36.09
N ALA A 245 -19.70 11.97 36.61
CA ALA A 245 -18.93 12.35 37.79
C ALA A 245 -19.21 11.26 38.83
N GLY A 246 -18.13 10.67 39.38
CA GLY A 246 -18.15 9.41 40.09
C GLY A 246 -19.39 9.18 40.94
N ALA A 247 -19.93 7.95 40.87
CA ALA A 247 -21.08 7.45 41.61
C ALA A 247 -21.29 8.17 42.97
N GLY A 248 -22.16 9.18 42.91
CA GLY A 248 -22.71 9.95 44.01
C GLY A 248 -24.06 10.44 43.49
N GLN A 249 -25.08 9.65 43.80
CA GLN A 249 -26.50 9.77 43.44
C GLN A 249 -27.00 11.19 43.12
N ILE A 250 -27.76 11.32 42.02
CA ILE A 250 -29.15 11.84 41.92
C ILE A 250 -29.39 12.18 40.44
N GLY A 251 -30.39 11.54 39.84
CA GLY A 251 -30.72 11.72 38.42
C GLY A 251 -31.39 13.05 38.11
N VAL A 252 -31.16 13.55 36.91
CA VAL A 252 -32.12 14.42 36.21
C VAL A 252 -31.99 14.18 34.71
N GLU A 253 -33.06 13.67 34.08
CA GLU A 253 -33.24 13.79 32.63
C GLU A 253 -33.44 15.27 32.29
N ALA A 254 -32.42 15.91 31.73
CA ALA A 254 -32.56 17.25 31.16
C ALA A 254 -32.98 17.12 29.69
N LYS A 255 -34.28 17.25 29.44
CA LYS A 255 -34.85 17.43 28.10
C LYS A 255 -34.51 18.85 27.62
N LEU A 256 -33.48 18.99 26.79
CA LEU A 256 -33.10 20.26 26.18
C LEU A 256 -34.03 20.57 24.99
N GLU A 257 -35.03 21.41 25.23
CA GLU A 257 -35.78 22.08 24.18
C GLU A 257 -35.02 23.34 23.72
N GLY A 258 -34.65 23.37 22.43
CA GLY A 258 -34.57 24.58 21.62
C GLY A 258 -33.43 25.57 21.86
N ALA A 259 -32.22 25.29 21.35
CA ALA A 259 -31.23 26.33 21.08
C ALA A 259 -31.37 26.84 19.63
N ARG A 260 -31.97 28.02 19.45
CA ARG A 260 -31.98 28.77 18.18
C ARG A 260 -30.57 29.28 17.87
N GLN A 261 -30.08 28.97 16.67
CA GLN A 261 -28.91 29.61 16.06
C GLN A 261 -29.23 31.08 15.74
N ALA A 262 -28.35 31.99 16.15
CA ALA A 262 -28.34 33.38 15.68
C ALA A 262 -27.25 33.55 14.61
N PRO A 263 -27.51 34.28 13.50
CA PRO A 263 -26.54 34.46 12.43
C PRO A 263 -25.68 35.71 12.61
N GLY A 264 -24.37 35.57 12.40
CA GLY A 264 -23.49 36.63 11.89
C GLY A 264 -22.88 37.63 12.88
N GLY A 265 -21.55 37.63 13.01
CA GLY A 265 -20.77 38.75 13.57
C GLY A 265 -19.36 38.35 14.00
N ARG A 266 -18.32 38.92 13.37
CA ARG A 266 -16.89 38.58 13.53
C ARG A 266 -16.21 39.29 14.72
N CYS A 267 -15.12 38.66 15.20
CA CYS A 267 -13.90 39.25 15.81
C CYS A 267 -14.05 39.87 17.23
N VAL A 268 -13.14 39.79 18.22
CA VAL A 268 -11.66 39.75 18.31
C VAL A 268 -11.24 39.13 19.66
N ARG A 269 -10.00 38.59 19.72
CA ARG A 269 -9.17 38.26 20.90
C ARG A 269 -9.60 38.83 22.27
N CYS A 270 -9.50 37.99 23.31
CA CYS A 270 -8.72 38.28 24.53
C CYS A 270 -8.52 36.99 25.34
N LEU A 271 -7.26 36.57 25.48
CA LEU A 271 -6.78 35.71 26.57
C LEU A 271 -7.17 36.34 27.91
N PRO A 272 -7.27 35.54 28.97
CA PRO A 272 -6.57 35.94 30.18
C PRO A 272 -5.60 34.86 30.65
N VAL A 273 -4.38 35.35 30.85
CA VAL A 273 -3.35 34.78 31.71
C VAL A 273 -3.90 34.75 33.14
N ALA A 274 -3.77 33.63 33.84
CA ALA A 274 -3.78 33.62 35.30
C ALA A 274 -2.68 32.68 35.81
N LYS A 275 -1.59 33.30 36.26
CA LYS A 275 -0.61 32.73 37.18
C LYS A 275 -1.03 33.08 38.62
N CYS A 276 -0.83 32.11 39.51
CA CYS A 276 -0.42 32.20 40.92
C CYS A 276 -1.45 32.23 42.08
N CYS A 277 -0.98 31.50 43.12
CA CYS A 277 -1.34 31.43 44.55
C CYS A 277 -2.49 30.47 44.89
N ILE A 278 -2.33 29.45 45.75
CA ILE A 278 -1.43 29.23 46.90
C ILE A 278 -0.70 27.90 46.79
#